data_AF-A0A3D0YXA7-F1
#
_entry.id   AF-A0A3D0YXA7-F1
#
_cell.length_a   1.000
_cell.length_b   1.000
_cell.length_c   1.000
_cell.angle_alpha   90.00
_cell.angle_beta   90.00
_cell.angle_gamma   90.00
#
_symmetry.space_group_name_H-M   'P 1'
#
loop_
_entity.id
_entity.type
_entity.pdbx_description
1 polymer ?
#
loop_
_entity_poly.entity_id
_entity_poly.type
_entity_poly.pdbx_seq_one_letter_code
_entity_poly.pdbx_strand_id
1 'polypeptide(L)'
;DDDFVYADPPYDVEFTQYSKDGFTWKDQVRLANWLASHPGPVVASNQATPRIVSLYRSLGFDLRFLDAPRMINCTGDRTSAREILATKGF
;
A
#
# COMPACT_ATOMS: atom_id res chain seq x y z
N ASP A 1 -13.65 16.91 7.88
CA ASP A 1 -14.22 16.03 6.84
C ASP A 1 -13.41 16.02 5.56
N ASP A 2 -12.80 17.13 5.19
CA ASP A 2 -11.82 17.34 4.13
C ASP A 2 -10.36 17.18 4.61
N ASP A 3 -10.19 16.53 5.77
CA ASP A 3 -8.87 16.33 6.37
C ASP A 3 -7.97 15.48 5.49
N PHE A 4 -6.67 15.74 5.55
CA PHE A 4 -5.67 14.95 4.85
C PHE A 4 -5.50 13.58 5.52
N VAL A 5 -5.59 12.50 4.73
CA VAL A 5 -5.38 11.13 5.22
C VAL A 5 -4.09 10.56 4.65
N TYR A 6 -3.18 10.16 5.54
CA TYR A 6 -2.02 9.35 5.20
C TYR A 6 -2.20 7.92 5.72
N ALA A 7 -2.10 6.92 4.83
CA ALA A 7 -2.28 5.50 5.16
C ALA A 7 -1.05 4.66 4.79
N ASP A 8 -0.47 3.98 5.79
CA ASP A 8 0.66 3.06 5.61
C ASP A 8 0.29 1.66 6.17
N PRO A 9 -0.54 0.88 5.45
CA PRO A 9 -0.93 -0.45 5.89
C PRO A 9 0.22 -1.46 5.87
N PRO A 10 0.10 -2.58 6.61
CA PRO A 10 1.05 -3.70 6.54
C PRO A 10 1.26 -4.14 5.09
N TYR A 11 2.52 -4.24 4.66
CA TYR A 11 2.83 -4.59 3.27
C TYR A 11 2.41 -6.01 2.94
N ASP A 12 2.05 -6.14 1.68
CA ASP A 12 1.58 -7.33 1.04
C ASP A 12 2.76 -8.28 0.72
N VAL A 13 3.46 -8.72 1.76
CA VAL A 13 4.57 -9.68 1.63
C VAL A 13 4.01 -11.09 1.45
N GLU A 14 4.45 -11.77 0.38
CA GLU A 14 4.25 -13.22 0.28
C GLU A 14 4.99 -13.87 1.45
N PHE A 15 4.30 -14.72 2.19
CA PHE A 15 4.85 -15.56 3.27
C PHE A 15 5.13 -14.89 4.62
N THR A 16 4.08 -14.74 5.44
CA THR A 16 4.08 -15.42 6.75
C THR A 16 2.74 -16.11 6.96
N GLN A 17 2.71 -17.43 6.73
CA GLN A 17 1.69 -18.27 7.37
C GLN A 17 1.81 -18.03 8.89
N TYR A 18 0.67 -17.97 9.59
CA TYR A 18 0.53 -17.69 11.03
C TYR A 18 0.40 -16.22 11.44
N SER A 19 -0.77 -15.65 11.20
CA SER A 19 -1.45 -14.87 12.23
C SER A 19 -2.95 -15.09 12.07
N LYS A 20 -3.60 -15.70 13.07
CA LYS A 20 -5.06 -15.93 13.08
C LYS A 20 -5.88 -14.62 12.99
N ASP A 21 -5.21 -13.47 13.15
CA ASP A 21 -5.74 -12.10 13.06
C ASP A 21 -4.95 -11.20 12.06
N GLY A 22 -4.37 -11.77 11.00
CA GLY A 22 -3.51 -11.04 10.05
C GLY A 22 -4.25 -10.10 9.09
N PHE A 23 -3.58 -9.04 8.63
CA PHE A 23 -4.09 -8.12 7.60
C PHE A 23 -4.19 -8.86 6.27
N THR A 24 -5.40 -9.28 5.92
CA THR A 24 -5.62 -10.09 4.73
C THR A 24 -5.68 -9.23 3.47
N TRP A 25 -5.61 -9.87 2.31
CA TRP A 25 -5.92 -9.20 1.04
C TRP A 25 -7.31 -8.55 1.04
N LYS A 26 -8.29 -9.12 1.74
CA LYS A 26 -9.62 -8.50 1.86
C LYS A 26 -9.55 -7.20 2.65
N ASP A 27 -8.70 -7.14 3.67
CA ASP A 27 -8.48 -5.93 4.47
C ASP A 27 -7.75 -4.85 3.66
N GLN A 28 -6.77 -5.23 2.82
CA GLN A 28 -6.15 -4.34 1.84
C GLN A 28 -7.19 -3.70 0.91
N VAL A 29 -8.06 -4.52 0.32
CA VAL A 29 -9.12 -4.04 -0.59
C VAL A 29 -10.11 -3.15 0.16
N ARG A 30 -10.51 -3.55 1.38
CA ARG A 30 -11.43 -2.77 2.21
C ARG A 30 -10.85 -1.40 2.56
N LEU A 31 -9.58 -1.35 2.97
CA LEU A 31 -8.88 -0.11 3.27
C LEU A 31 -8.79 0.79 2.03
N ALA A 32 -8.36 0.24 0.89
CA ALA A 32 -8.23 1.03 -0.34
C ALA A 32 -9.56 1.62 -0.80
N ASN A 33 -10.68 0.88 -0.69
CA ASN A 33 -12.01 1.39 -0.98
C ASN A 33 -12.44 2.50 -0.01
N TRP A 34 -12.18 2.33 1.29
CA TRP A 34 -12.48 3.35 2.29
C TRP A 34 -11.71 4.64 2.01
N LEU A 35 -10.41 4.53 1.71
CA LEU A 35 -9.57 5.64 1.29
C LEU A 35 -10.07 6.31 0.00
N ALA A 36 -10.53 5.52 -0.97
CA ALA A 36 -11.09 6.05 -2.21
C ALA A 36 -12.38 6.85 -2.01
N SER A 37 -13.14 6.53 -0.95
CA SER A 37 -14.40 7.20 -0.61
C SER A 37 -14.23 8.46 0.24
N HIS A 38 -13.03 8.71 0.75
CA HIS A 38 -12.74 9.90 1.55
C HIS A 38 -12.82 11.16 0.67
N PRO A 39 -13.57 12.21 1.08
CA PRO A 39 -13.76 13.41 0.25
C PRO A 39 -12.54 14.34 0.23
N GLY A 40 -11.63 14.22 1.20
CA GLY A 40 -10.40 15.01 1.27
C GLY A 40 -9.20 14.38 0.55
N PRO A 41 -8.03 15.03 0.59
CA PRO A 41 -6.82 14.52 -0.06
C PRO A 41 -6.30 13.28 0.68
N VAL A 42 -5.94 12.26 -0.08
CA VAL A 42 -5.46 10.97 0.44
C VAL A 42 -4.12 10.62 -0.16
N VAL A 43 -3.21 10.15 0.70
CA VAL A 43 -1.94 9.54 0.32
C VAL A 43 -1.84 8.17 0.98
N ALA A 44 -1.49 7.15 0.22
CA ALA A 44 -1.24 5.81 0.74
C ALA A 44 0.10 5.26 0.25
N SER A 45 0.87 4.63 1.14
CA SER A 45 2.11 3.91 0.80
C SER A 45 1.90 2.40 0.83
N ASN A 46 2.47 1.67 -0.14
CA ASN A 46 2.44 0.21 -0.16
C ASN A 46 3.54 -0.36 -1.07
N GLN A 47 3.73 -1.68 -1.07
CA GLN A 47 4.63 -2.36 -1.99
C GLN A 47 4.07 -2.33 -3.43
N ALA A 48 4.94 -2.09 -4.42
CA ALA A 48 4.61 -2.04 -5.83
C ALA A 48 4.41 -3.44 -6.46
N THR A 49 3.57 -4.27 -5.87
CA THR A 49 3.16 -5.54 -6.47
C THR A 49 2.15 -5.29 -7.60
N PRO A 50 2.09 -6.13 -8.65
CA PRO A 50 1.13 -5.96 -9.74
C PRO A 50 -0.34 -5.89 -9.26
N ARG A 51 -0.68 -6.62 -8.19
CA ARG A 51 -2.03 -6.60 -7.60
C ARG A 51 -2.35 -5.30 -6.87
N ILE A 52 -1.40 -4.75 -6.11
CA ILE A 52 -1.56 -3.46 -5.42
C ILE A 52 -1.66 -2.32 -6.44
N VAL A 53 -0.80 -2.31 -7.46
CA VAL A 53 -0.84 -1.33 -8.55
C VAL A 53 -2.21 -1.35 -9.25
N SER A 54 -2.74 -2.54 -9.53
CA SER A 54 -4.05 -2.70 -10.17
C SER A 54 -5.19 -2.22 -9.27
N LEU A 55 -5.14 -2.54 -7.98
CA LEU A 55 -6.14 -2.13 -6.99
C LEU A 55 -6.24 -0.59 -6.92
N TYR A 56 -5.14 0.10 -6.64
CA TYR A 56 -5.16 1.56 -6.49
C TYR A 56 -5.49 2.29 -7.81
N ARG A 57 -5.01 1.78 -8.96
CA ARG A 57 -5.40 2.33 -10.27
C ARG A 57 -6.90 2.19 -10.54
N SER A 58 -7.50 1.02 -10.22
CA SER A 58 -8.94 0.81 -10.40
C SER A 58 -9.79 1.74 -9.53
N LEU A 59 -9.24 2.22 -8.41
CA LEU A 59 -9.89 3.15 -7.49
C LEU A 59 -9.62 4.62 -7.85
N GLY A 60 -8.92 4.88 -8.96
CA GLY A 60 -8.62 6.22 -9.46
C GLY A 60 -7.63 6.97 -8.57
N PHE A 61 -6.61 6.29 -8.06
CA PHE A 61 -5.43 6.91 -7.46
C PHE A 61 -4.34 7.10 -8.52
N ASP A 62 -3.59 8.19 -8.39
CA ASP A 62 -2.33 8.39 -9.10
C ASP A 62 -1.20 7.68 -8.37
N LEU A 63 -0.42 6.89 -9.10
CA LEU A 63 0.66 6.09 -8.52
C LEU A 63 2.02 6.66 -8.88
N ARG A 64 2.81 7.00 -7.86
CA ARG A 64 4.24 7.27 -8.01
C ARG A 64 5.02 6.05 -7.53
N PHE A 65 5.91 5.56 -8.37
CA PHE A 65 6.80 4.45 -8.02
C PHE A 65 8.05 5.03 -7.38
N LEU A 66 8.40 4.51 -6.21
CA LEU A 66 9.60 4.88 -5.49
C LEU A 66 10.52 3.66 -5.46
N ASP A 67 11.72 3.84 -6.00
CA ASP A 67 12.79 2.86 -5.81
C ASP A 67 13.37 3.13 -4.41
N ALA A 68 12.82 2.46 -3.40
CA ALA A 68 13.29 2.54 -2.02
C ALA A 68 14.41 1.51 -1.81
N PRO A 69 15.69 1.92 -1.71
CA PRO A 69 16.75 1.01 -1.28
C PRO A 69 16.55 0.75 0.23
N ARG A 70 15.83 -0.32 0.59
CA ARG A 70 15.78 -0.76 1.98
C ARG A 70 17.21 -1.13 2.41
N MET A 71 17.79 -0.37 3.35
CA MET A 71 19.01 -0.79 4.02
C MET A 71 18.72 -2.07 4.79
N ILE A 72 19.40 -3.12 4.34
CA ILE A 72 19.57 -4.46 4.90
C ILE A 72 19.28 -4.51 6.41
N ASN A 73 18.16 -5.12 6.80
CA ASN A 73 18.08 -5.78 8.10
C ASN A 73 18.96 -7.05 8.04
N CYS A 74 19.56 -7.44 9.17
CA CYS A 74 20.66 -8.39 9.33
C CYS A 74 20.39 -9.86 8.92
N THR A 75 19.41 -10.15 8.06
CA THR A 75 18.96 -11.51 7.71
C THR A 75 18.98 -11.86 6.22
N GLY A 76 19.61 -11.04 5.38
CA GLY A 76 20.15 -11.52 4.10
C GLY A 76 19.15 -11.88 2.99
N ASP A 77 17.88 -11.48 3.09
CA ASP A 77 16.95 -11.57 1.96
C ASP A 77 17.05 -10.32 1.08
N ARG A 78 17.39 -10.52 -0.19
CA ARG A 78 17.89 -9.50 -1.14
C ARG A 78 16.84 -9.08 -2.16
N THR A 79 15.56 -9.26 -1.85
CA THR A 79 14.50 -8.89 -2.79
C THR A 79 14.27 -7.38 -2.75
N SER A 80 14.71 -6.67 -3.80
CA SER A 80 14.44 -5.24 -4.00
C SER A 80 12.93 -5.02 -4.02
N ALA A 81 12.36 -4.45 -2.96
CA ALA A 81 10.95 -4.12 -2.88
C ALA A 81 10.76 -2.70 -3.42
N ARG A 82 10.25 -2.58 -4.64
CA ARG A 82 9.76 -1.30 -5.16
C ARG A 82 8.50 -0.91 -4.37
N GLU A 83 8.34 0.36 -4.05
CA GLU A 83 7.20 0.90 -3.32
C GLU A 83 6.35 1.80 -4.23
N ILE A 84 5.08 1.97 -3.87
CA ILE A 84 4.17 2.96 -4.47
C ILE A 84 3.77 4.00 -3.43
N LEU A 85 3.62 5.23 -3.90
CA LEU A 85 2.89 6.29 -3.24
C LEU A 85 1.63 6.58 -4.08
N ALA A 86 0.47 6.21 -3.57
CA ALA A 86 -0.82 6.42 -4.19
C ALA A 86 -1.43 7.73 -3.68
N THR A 87 -1.84 8.63 -4.57
CA THR A 87 -2.42 9.93 -4.21
C THR A 87 -3.78 10.14 -4.87
N LYS A 88 -4.74 10.76 -4.17
CA LYS A 88 -6.09 11.08 -4.68
C LYS A 88 -6.60 12.36 -4.02
N GLY A 89 -7.37 13.17 -4.76
CA GLY A 89 -8.01 14.38 -4.21
C GLY A 89 -7.08 15.60 -4.10
N PHE A 90 -6.03 15.65 -4.93
CA PHE A 90 -5.15 16.80 -5.12
C PHE A 90 -5.47 17.53 -6.43
#